data_AF-A0A956NYH6-F1
#
_entry.id   AF-A0A956NYH6-F1
#
_cell.length_a   1.000
_cell.length_b   1.000
_cell.length_c   1.000
_cell.angle_alpha   90.00
_cell.angle_beta   90.00
_cell.angle_gamma   90.00
#
_symmetry.space_group_name_H-M   'P 1'
#
loop_
_entity.id
_entity.type
_entity.pdbx_description
1 polymer ?
#
loop_
_entity_poly.entity_id
_entity_poly.type
_entity_poly.pdbx_seq_one_letter_code
_entity_poly.pdbx_strand_id
1 'polypeptide(L)'
;LEMHLQARGNQDFETFAQRVQEFVGDANQLPALGGVQTTFRANVPQLRLIVDREAAKARGVSLTELFQTAQASLSTLYINDFNLYGRTYRVQAEAQVPFRQRPEDIGRLQV
;
A
#
# COMPACT_ATOMS: atom_id res chain seq x y z
N LEU A 1 -1.48 28.98 4.35
CA LEU A 1 -2.80 28.75 3.73
C LEU A 1 -2.90 27.27 3.42
N GLU A 2 -4.04 26.64 3.70
CA GLU A 2 -4.30 25.23 3.38
C GLU A 2 -5.49 25.17 2.41
N MET A 3 -5.37 24.34 1.37
CA MET A 3 -6.37 24.18 0.33
C MET A 3 -6.59 22.70 0.07
N HIS A 4 -7.84 22.31 -0.14
CA HIS A 4 -8.21 20.92 -0.40
C HIS A 4 -8.84 20.80 -1.79
N LEU A 5 -8.19 20.03 -2.66
CA LEU A 5 -8.74 19.63 -3.94
C LEU A 5 -9.41 18.27 -3.76
N GLN A 6 -10.64 18.14 -4.26
CA GLN A 6 -11.42 16.91 -4.15
C GLN A 6 -11.95 16.49 -5.53
N ALA A 7 -11.58 15.29 -5.96
CA ALA A 7 -12.27 14.61 -7.06
C ALA A 7 -13.64 14.12 -6.56
N ARG A 8 -14.74 14.61 -7.15
CA ARG A 8 -16.12 14.20 -6.81
C ARG A 8 -16.72 13.17 -7.76
N GLY A 9 -16.02 12.86 -8.85
CA GLY A 9 -16.43 11.87 -9.85
C GLY A 9 -15.49 10.68 -9.90
N ASN A 10 -15.79 9.74 -10.79
CA ASN A 10 -14.98 8.53 -11.00
C ASN A 10 -13.79 8.83 -11.93
N GLN A 11 -12.90 9.74 -11.50
CA GLN A 11 -11.66 10.06 -12.19
C GLN A 11 -10.55 9.13 -11.70
N ASP A 12 -9.67 8.71 -12.61
CA ASP A 12 -8.47 7.99 -12.21
C ASP A 12 -7.47 8.91 -11.50
N PHE A 13 -6.53 8.31 -10.76
CA PHE A 13 -5.56 9.04 -9.96
C PHE A 13 -4.61 9.88 -10.82
N GLU A 14 -4.31 9.45 -12.05
CA GLU A 14 -3.43 10.16 -12.98
C GLU A 14 -4.07 11.45 -13.49
N THR A 15 -5.33 11.39 -13.89
CA THR A 15 -6.09 12.58 -14.30
C THR A 15 -6.21 13.55 -13.13
N PHE A 16 -6.47 13.06 -11.92
CA PHE A 16 -6.52 13.93 -10.75
C PHE A 16 -5.15 14.55 -10.43
N ALA A 17 -4.05 13.81 -10.58
CA ALA A 17 -2.70 14.35 -10.41
C ALA A 17 -2.42 15.50 -11.38
N GLN A 18 -2.81 15.35 -12.66
CA GLN A 18 -2.68 16.41 -13.66
C GLN A 18 -3.42 17.67 -13.22
N ARG A 19 -4.69 17.55 -12.79
CA ARG A 19 -5.48 18.69 -12.28
C ARG A 19 -4.88 19.35 -11.05
N VAL A 20 -4.33 18.57 -10.13
CA VAL A 20 -3.62 19.11 -8.96
C VAL A 20 -2.38 19.88 -9.39
N GLN A 21 -1.61 19.37 -10.35
CA GLN A 21 -0.43 20.08 -10.85
C GLN A 21 -0.78 21.36 -11.61
N GLU A 22 -1.81 21.34 -12.45
CA GLU A 22 -2.35 22.54 -13.11
C GLU A 22 -2.72 23.60 -12.07
N PHE A 23 -3.50 23.22 -11.06
CA PHE A 23 -3.89 24.13 -9.97
C PHE A 23 -2.69 24.72 -9.22
N VAL A 24 -1.69 23.89 -8.90
CA VAL A 24 -0.46 24.37 -8.24
C VAL A 24 0.32 25.32 -9.14
N GLY A 25 0.38 25.04 -10.44
CA GLY A 25 1.02 25.91 -11.43
C GLY A 25 0.34 27.28 -11.52
N ASP A 26 -0.98 27.30 -11.62
CA ASP A 26 -1.77 28.54 -11.66
C ASP A 26 -1.68 29.32 -10.35
N ALA A 27 -1.74 28.64 -9.21
CA ALA A 27 -1.66 29.28 -7.90
C ALA A 27 -0.30 29.99 -7.69
N ASN A 28 0.79 29.41 -8.20
CA ASN A 28 2.12 30.02 -8.12
C ASN A 28 2.32 31.23 -9.05
N GLN A 29 1.39 31.50 -10.00
CA GLN A 29 1.41 32.74 -10.80
C GLN A 29 0.83 33.93 -10.05
N LEU A 30 0.09 33.69 -8.95
CA LEU A 30 -0.54 34.75 -8.16
C LEU A 30 0.48 35.36 -7.19
N PRO A 31 0.78 36.68 -7.26
CA PRO A 31 1.77 37.31 -6.38
C PRO A 31 1.44 37.19 -4.88
N ALA A 32 0.16 37.00 -4.55
CA ALA A 32 -0.32 36.80 -3.18
C ALA A 32 -0.05 35.38 -2.64
N LEU A 33 0.25 34.41 -3.51
CA LEU A 33 0.47 33.02 -3.17
C LEU A 33 1.86 32.59 -3.67
N GLY A 34 2.83 32.52 -2.76
CA GLY A 34 4.18 32.04 -3.06
C GLY A 34 4.43 30.63 -2.53
N GLY A 35 5.06 29.78 -3.33
CA GLY A 35 5.56 28.46 -2.88
C GLY A 35 4.46 27.43 -2.65
N VAL A 36 3.38 27.47 -3.43
CA VAL A 36 2.31 26.47 -3.35
C VAL A 36 2.87 25.12 -3.79
N GLN A 37 2.64 24.09 -2.98
CA GLN A 37 3.11 22.72 -3.21
C GLN A 37 2.02 21.69 -2.89
N THR A 38 2.18 20.47 -3.39
CA THR A 38 1.26 19.36 -3.13
C THR A 38 2.00 18.14 -2.59
N THR A 39 1.33 17.40 -1.69
CA THR A 39 1.80 16.10 -1.20
C THR A 39 1.25 14.93 -2.03
N PHE A 40 0.32 15.19 -2.95
CA PHE A 40 -0.30 14.16 -3.77
C PHE A 40 0.67 13.61 -4.82
N ARG A 41 0.76 12.28 -4.90
CA ARG A 41 1.56 11.55 -5.89
C ARG A 41 0.75 10.38 -6.44
N ALA A 42 0.42 10.38 -7.73
CA ALA A 42 -0.29 9.27 -8.37
C ALA A 42 0.65 8.15 -8.85
N ASN A 43 1.92 8.48 -9.12
CA ASN A 43 2.91 7.59 -9.73
C ASN A 43 3.74 6.78 -8.73
N VAL A 44 3.19 6.48 -7.54
CA VAL A 44 3.88 5.62 -6.57
C VAL A 44 3.85 4.17 -7.08
N PRO A 45 5.00 3.48 -7.19
CA PRO A 45 5.01 2.09 -7.65
C PRO A 45 4.15 1.19 -6.76
N GLN A 46 3.33 0.35 -7.38
CA GLN A 46 2.48 -0.62 -6.71
C GLN A 46 2.72 -2.01 -7.27
N LEU A 47 2.61 -3.02 -6.40
CA LEU A 47 2.66 -4.42 -6.78
C LEU A 47 1.25 -5.01 -6.73
N ARG A 48 0.81 -5.60 -7.84
CA ARG A 48 -0.50 -6.25 -7.94
C ARG A 48 -0.33 -7.76 -8.00
N LEU A 49 -0.85 -8.46 -7.00
CA LEU A 49 -0.92 -9.91 -7.00
C LEU A 49 -2.22 -10.38 -7.68
N ILE A 50 -2.09 -11.15 -8.75
CA ILE A 50 -3.23 -11.77 -9.45
C ILE A 50 -3.17 -13.27 -9.18
N VAL A 51 -4.21 -13.82 -8.57
CA VAL A 51 -4.30 -15.24 -8.21
C VAL A 51 -5.22 -15.96 -9.19
N ASP A 52 -4.70 -17.00 -9.85
CA ASP A 52 -5.52 -17.93 -10.62
C ASP A 52 -6.26 -18.87 -9.66
N ARG A 53 -7.55 -18.58 -9.46
CA ARG A 53 -8.40 -19.30 -8.52
C ARG A 53 -8.74 -20.72 -8.99
N GLU A 54 -8.85 -20.93 -10.30
CA GLU A 54 -9.19 -22.24 -10.86
C GLU A 54 -7.98 -23.17 -10.77
N ALA A 55 -6.80 -22.64 -11.08
CA ALA A 55 -5.52 -23.34 -10.89
C ALA A 55 -5.26 -23.71 -9.41
N ALA A 56 -5.60 -22.84 -8.46
CA ALA A 56 -5.45 -23.10 -7.03
C ALA A 56 -6.36 -24.24 -6.56
N LYS A 57 -7.66 -24.16 -6.90
CA LYS A 57 -8.65 -25.21 -6.56
C LYS A 57 -8.29 -26.57 -7.16
N ALA A 58 -7.87 -26.59 -8.42
CA ALA A 58 -7.48 -27.83 -9.12
C ALA A 58 -6.28 -28.54 -8.44
N ARG A 59 -5.44 -27.80 -7.72
CA ARG A 59 -4.30 -28.32 -6.95
C ARG A 59 -4.62 -28.56 -5.47
N GLY A 60 -5.87 -28.36 -5.05
CA GLY A 60 -6.27 -28.48 -3.65
C GLY A 60 -5.75 -27.36 -2.74
N VAL A 61 -5.25 -26.26 -3.30
CA VAL A 61 -4.75 -25.12 -2.52
C VAL A 61 -5.93 -24.28 -2.04
N SER A 62 -6.07 -24.14 -0.72
CA SER A 62 -7.06 -23.25 -0.12
C SER A 62 -6.72 -21.80 -0.45
N LEU A 63 -7.69 -21.07 -1.02
CA LEU A 63 -7.53 -19.62 -1.24
C LEU A 63 -7.33 -18.87 0.08
N THR A 64 -7.94 -19.35 1.16
CA THR A 64 -7.77 -18.77 2.50
C THR A 64 -6.31 -18.89 2.95
N GLU A 65 -5.73 -20.08 2.84
CA GLU A 65 -4.32 -20.30 3.22
C GLU A 65 -3.37 -19.50 2.33
N LEU A 66 -3.64 -19.44 1.02
CA LEU A 66 -2.84 -18.65 0.08
C LEU A 66 -2.79 -17.17 0.49
N PHE A 67 -3.93 -16.56 0.78
CA PHE A 67 -3.98 -15.16 1.19
C PHE A 67 -3.40 -14.93 2.59
N GLN A 68 -3.55 -15.88 3.52
CA GLN A 68 -2.91 -15.81 4.84
C GLN A 68 -1.38 -15.87 4.74
N THR A 69 -0.83 -16.80 3.95
CA THR A 69 0.62 -16.90 3.70
C THR A 69 1.17 -15.64 3.04
N ALA A 70 0.45 -15.11 2.04
CA ALA A 70 0.81 -13.84 1.41
C ALA A 70 0.82 -12.68 2.42
N GLN A 71 -0.18 -12.60 3.29
CA GLN A 71 -0.25 -11.55 4.31
C GLN A 71 0.88 -11.66 5.34
N ALA A 72 1.18 -12.87 5.85
CA ALA A 72 2.24 -13.07 6.84
C ALA A 72 3.65 -12.80 6.28
N SER A 73 3.84 -12.97 4.98
CA SER A 73 5.15 -12.81 4.34
C SER A 73 5.40 -11.40 3.83
N LEU A 74 4.34 -10.69 3.43
CA LEU A 74 4.43 -9.34 2.88
C LEU A 74 4.07 -8.24 3.89
N SER A 75 3.41 -8.60 4.99
CA SER A 75 3.01 -7.70 6.06
C SER A 75 3.49 -8.22 7.40
N THR A 76 3.60 -7.32 8.37
CA THR A 76 3.75 -7.70 9.77
C THR A 76 2.42 -8.28 10.26
N LEU A 77 2.44 -9.52 10.76
CA LEU A 77 1.30 -10.22 11.31
C LEU A 77 1.26 -10.01 12.82
N TYR A 78 0.17 -9.42 13.31
CA TYR A 78 -0.11 -9.39 14.75
C TYR A 78 -0.53 -10.78 15.23
N ILE A 79 0.09 -11.25 16.32
CA ILE A 79 -0.27 -12.52 16.95
C ILE A 79 -1.09 -12.25 18.21
N ASN A 80 -0.50 -11.57 19.19
CA ASN A 80 -1.12 -11.26 20.47
C ASN A 80 -0.33 -10.15 21.19
N ASP A 81 -0.77 -9.81 22.40
CA ASP A 81 -0.04 -8.98 23.33
C ASP A 81 0.38 -9.80 24.56
N PHE A 82 1.54 -9.51 25.15
CA PHE A 82 1.99 -10.09 26.41
C PHE A 82 2.40 -9.01 27.41
N ASN A 83 2.33 -9.31 28.71
CA ASN A 83 2.75 -8.39 29.75
C ASN A 83 4.14 -8.76 30.27
N LEU A 84 5.02 -7.76 30.38
CA LEU A 84 6.33 -7.89 31.02
C LEU A 84 6.57 -6.66 31.89
N TYR A 85 6.76 -6.87 33.19
CA TYR A 85 6.94 -5.82 34.21
C TYR A 85 5.83 -4.75 34.22
N GLY A 86 4.57 -5.18 34.04
CA GLY A 86 3.41 -4.28 34.03
C GLY A 86 3.24 -3.50 32.73
N ARG A 87 4.13 -3.69 31.74
CA ARG A 87 4.01 -3.10 30.40
C ARG A 87 3.49 -4.15 29.41
N THR A 88 2.53 -3.75 28.59
CA THR A 88 2.01 -4.57 27.50
C THR A 88 2.88 -4.40 26.25
N TYR A 89 3.36 -5.51 25.70
CA TYR A 89 4.16 -5.58 24.49
C TYR A 89 3.42 -6.37 23.41
N ARG A 90 3.49 -5.86 22.19
CA ARG A 90 2.87 -6.49 21.02
C ARG A 90 3.79 -7.55 20.42
N VAL A 91 3.28 -8.76 20.25
CA VAL A 91 3.94 -9.87 19.55
C VAL A 91 3.55 -9.83 18.09
N GLN A 92 4.56 -9.86 17.23
CA GLN A 92 4.39 -9.79 15.78
C GLN A 92 5.26 -10.86 15.12
N ALA A 93 4.76 -11.44 14.04
CA ALA A 93 5.55 -12.25 13.12
C ALA A 93 5.74 -11.50 11.81
N GLU A 94 6.93 -11.61 11.25
CA GLU A 94 7.24 -11.09 9.93
C GLU A 94 8.32 -11.95 9.28
N ALA A 95 8.28 -12.03 7.95
CA ALA A 95 9.41 -12.58 7.20
C ALA A 95 10.65 -11.70 7.42
N GLN A 96 11.82 -12.32 7.60
CA GLN A 96 13.08 -11.57 7.69
C GLN A 96 13.29 -10.77 6.39
N VAL A 97 13.92 -9.60 6.52
CA VAL A 97 14.08 -8.61 5.43
C VAL A 97 14.55 -9.23 4.09
N PRO A 98 15.52 -10.16 4.03
CA PRO A 98 15.98 -10.75 2.76
C PRO A 98 14.93 -11.55 1.98
N PHE A 99 13.82 -11.93 2.62
CA PHE A 99 12.76 -12.76 2.02
C PHE A 99 11.49 -11.99 1.67
N ARG A 100 11.51 -10.65 1.79
CA ARG A 100 10.36 -9.78 1.47
C ARG A 100 10.77 -8.47 0.81
N GLN A 101 11.97 -8.42 0.24
CA GLN A 101 12.55 -7.19 -0.29
C GLN A 101 12.16 -6.91 -1.73
N ARG A 102 11.88 -7.96 -2.50
CA ARG A 102 11.65 -7.82 -3.93
C ARG A 102 10.36 -8.54 -4.35
N PRO A 103 9.72 -8.09 -5.44
CA PRO A 103 8.51 -8.74 -5.96
C PRO A 103 8.67 -10.25 -6.20
N GLU A 104 9.87 -10.71 -6.58
CA GLU A 104 10.13 -12.13 -6.85
C GLU A 104 10.06 -13.00 -5.59
N ASP A 105 10.19 -12.40 -4.40
CA ASP A 105 10.10 -13.14 -3.14
C ASP A 105 8.66 -13.65 -2.89
N ILE A 106 7.63 -13.04 -3.51
CA ILE A 106 6.24 -13.55 -3.49
C ILE A 106 6.15 -14.93 -4.13
N GLY A 107 6.94 -15.20 -5.17
CA GLY A 107 6.94 -16.50 -5.85
C GLY A 107 7.55 -17.63 -5.01
N ARG A 108 8.19 -17.30 -3.89
CA ARG A 108 8.83 -18.28 -2.99
C ARG A 108 7.90 -18.73 -1.86
N LEU A 109 6.72 -18.14 -1.76
CA LEU A 109 5.73 -18.50 -0.75
C LEU A 109 5.21 -19.91 -0.99
N GLN A 110 5.18 -20.69 0.08
CA GLN A 110 4.68 -22.06 0.08
C GLN A 110 3.39 -22.10 0.87
N VAL A 111 2.39 -22.76 0.30
CA VAL A 111 1.05 -22.99 0.87
C VAL A 111 0.82 -24.49 0.90
#